data_AF-A0A6P0NH54-F1
#
_entry.id   AF-A0A6P0NH54-F1
#
_cell.length_a   1.000
_cell.length_b   1.000
_cell.length_c   1.000
_cell.angle_alpha   90.00
_cell.angle_beta   90.00
_cell.angle_gamma   90.00
#
_symmetry.space_group_name_H-M   'P 1'
#
loop_
_entity.id
_entity.type
_entity.pdbx_description
1 polymer ?
#
loop_
_entity_poly.entity_id
_entity_poly.type
_entity_poly.pdbx_seq_one_letter_code
_entity_poly.pdbx_strand_id
1 'polypeptide(L)'
;MNAGHTPGYLLKKINNALCSAFLDEDELEMMVLYELNISLKEVASGKNLKQIVHSLLTYCDAHNKLGNLLDGALNENPGNYELKQLYSEKFKISPSLLSILFPLPNNIIEAMQQAYQACCPNNLWDDWEDELPDSFYEILEKL
;
A
#
# COMPACT_ATOMS: atom_id res chain seq x y z
N MET A 1 11.13 -0.54 -17.49
CA MET A 1 11.17 0.21 -16.23
C MET A 1 9.75 0.22 -15.68
N ASN A 2 9.40 -0.75 -14.83
CA ASN A 2 8.09 -0.80 -14.20
C ASN A 2 8.30 -0.48 -12.72
N ALA A 3 7.80 0.67 -12.28
CA ALA A 3 7.65 0.95 -10.86
C ALA A 3 6.81 -0.17 -10.23
N GLY A 4 7.08 -0.55 -8.99
CA GLY A 4 6.26 -1.52 -8.26
C GLY A 4 4.86 -0.97 -8.10
N HIS A 5 3.96 -1.30 -9.01
CA HIS A 5 2.57 -0.88 -8.95
C HIS A 5 1.81 -1.73 -7.94
N THR A 6 1.01 -1.08 -7.09
CA THR A 6 0.12 -1.79 -6.18
C THR A 6 -0.82 -2.72 -6.99
N PRO A 7 -0.89 -4.03 -6.69
CA PRO A 7 -1.72 -4.96 -7.42
C PRO A 7 -3.19 -4.52 -7.44
N GLY A 8 -3.86 -4.71 -8.57
CA GLY A 8 -5.25 -4.27 -8.75
C GLY A 8 -6.23 -4.83 -7.71
N TYR A 9 -6.00 -6.04 -7.20
CA TYR A 9 -6.83 -6.61 -6.12
C TYR A 9 -6.70 -5.82 -4.81
N LEU A 10 -5.50 -5.33 -4.50
CA LEU A 10 -5.22 -4.56 -3.30
C LEU A 10 -5.77 -3.13 -3.44
N LEU A 11 -5.59 -2.50 -4.61
CA LEU A 11 -6.22 -1.22 -4.93
C LEU A 11 -7.75 -1.29 -4.77
N LYS A 12 -8.37 -2.38 -5.21
CA LYS A 12 -9.82 -2.59 -5.03
C LYS A 12 -10.22 -2.71 -3.56
N LYS A 13 -9.44 -3.43 -2.73
CA LYS A 13 -9.70 -3.53 -1.29
C LYS A 13 -9.57 -2.16 -0.61
N ILE A 14 -8.51 -1.41 -0.92
CA ILE A 14 -8.30 -0.08 -0.37
C ILE A 14 -9.43 0.86 -0.77
N ASN A 15 -9.83 0.86 -2.04
CA ASN A 15 -10.93 1.67 -2.53
C ASN A 15 -12.23 1.41 -1.76
N ASN A 16 -12.56 0.13 -1.53
CA ASN A 16 -13.75 -0.23 -0.75
C ASN A 16 -13.66 0.25 0.70
N ALA A 17 -12.51 0.04 1.36
CA ALA A 17 -12.29 0.46 2.74
C ALA A 17 -12.37 1.98 2.92
N LEU A 18 -11.84 2.76 1.96
CA LEU A 18 -12.00 4.20 1.95
C LEU A 18 -13.48 4.61 1.74
N CYS A 19 -14.20 3.93 0.82
CA CYS A 19 -15.63 4.19 0.62
C CYS A 19 -16.50 3.80 1.83
N SER A 20 -16.06 2.89 2.69
CA SER A 20 -16.79 2.54 3.92
C SER A 20 -16.42 3.44 5.10
N ALA A 21 -15.24 4.07 5.06
CA ALA A 21 -14.78 5.01 6.07
C ALA A 21 -15.33 6.43 5.89
N PHE A 22 -15.55 6.85 4.65
CA PHE A 22 -16.09 8.17 4.33
C PHE A 22 -17.43 7.99 3.64
N LEU A 23 -18.50 8.58 4.18
CA LEU A 23 -19.85 8.40 3.65
C LEU A 23 -20.18 9.43 2.56
N ASP A 24 -19.46 10.55 2.55
CA ASP A 24 -19.59 11.60 1.55
C ASP A 24 -18.23 12.18 1.12
N GLU A 25 -18.28 13.03 0.11
CA GLU A 25 -17.10 13.66 -0.49
C GLU A 25 -16.46 14.71 0.42
N ASP A 26 -17.25 15.39 1.26
CA ASP A 26 -16.77 16.49 2.10
C ASP A 26 -15.89 15.93 3.25
N GLU A 27 -16.30 14.81 3.87
CA GLU A 27 -15.48 14.10 4.87
C GLU A 27 -14.14 13.64 4.28
N LEU A 28 -14.16 13.10 3.06
CA LEU A 28 -12.95 12.70 2.35
C LEU A 28 -12.07 13.91 2.01
N GLU A 29 -12.67 15.02 1.55
CA GLU A 29 -11.96 16.25 1.21
C GLU A 29 -11.24 16.84 2.42
N MET A 30 -11.90 16.87 3.59
CA MET A 30 -11.28 17.32 4.84
C MET A 30 -10.09 16.46 5.24
N MET A 31 -10.22 15.13 5.22
CA MET A 31 -9.10 14.24 5.56
C MET A 31 -7.93 14.43 4.58
N VAL A 32 -8.18 14.50 3.28
CA VAL A 32 -7.12 14.70 2.27
C VAL A 32 -6.44 16.06 2.44
N LEU A 33 -7.20 17.10 2.76
CA LEU A 33 -6.63 18.42 3.01
C LEU A 33 -5.78 18.44 4.30
N TYR A 34 -6.28 17.90 5.41
CA TYR A 34 -5.62 18.01 6.69
C TYR A 34 -4.43 17.04 6.84
N GLU A 35 -4.57 15.80 6.37
CA GLU A 35 -3.55 14.77 6.53
C GLU A 35 -2.52 14.78 5.39
N LEU A 36 -2.94 15.13 4.17
CA LEU A 36 -2.05 15.08 2.99
C LEU A 36 -1.65 16.46 2.48
N ASN A 37 -2.27 17.55 2.96
CA ASN A 37 -2.07 18.93 2.50
C ASN A 37 -2.26 19.07 0.98
N ILE A 38 -3.31 18.44 0.45
CA ILE A 38 -3.65 18.40 -0.97
C ILE A 38 -5.14 18.71 -1.13
N SER A 39 -5.51 19.47 -2.17
CA SER A 39 -6.92 19.64 -2.50
C SER A 39 -7.45 18.40 -3.23
N LEU A 40 -8.51 17.79 -2.70
CA LEU A 40 -9.15 16.62 -3.34
C LEU A 40 -9.58 16.92 -4.78
N LYS A 41 -10.13 18.12 -5.01
CA LYS A 41 -10.62 18.56 -6.33
C LYS A 41 -9.51 18.73 -7.37
N GLU A 42 -8.26 18.94 -6.95
CA GLU A 42 -7.12 19.07 -7.85
C GLU A 42 -6.59 17.71 -8.33
N VAL A 43 -6.72 16.67 -7.49
CA VAL A 43 -6.10 15.36 -7.72
C VAL A 43 -7.09 14.25 -8.05
N ALA A 44 -8.37 14.45 -7.74
CA ALA A 44 -9.42 13.47 -7.93
C ALA A 44 -10.65 14.09 -8.59
N SER A 45 -11.22 13.33 -9.52
CA SER A 45 -12.51 13.66 -10.13
C SER A 45 -13.33 12.38 -10.32
N GLY A 46 -14.65 12.53 -10.34
CA GLY A 46 -15.57 11.41 -10.50
C GLY A 46 -17.03 11.84 -10.47
N LYS A 47 -17.93 10.96 -10.90
CA LYS A 47 -19.38 11.19 -10.85
C LYS A 47 -20.02 10.76 -9.53
N ASN A 48 -19.26 10.06 -8.69
CA ASN A 48 -19.68 9.56 -7.38
C ASN A 48 -18.45 9.32 -6.50
N LEU A 49 -18.67 9.19 -5.19
CA LEU A 49 -17.61 9.00 -4.19
C LEU A 49 -16.66 7.86 -4.55
N LYS A 50 -17.18 6.72 -5.00
CA LYS A 50 -16.36 5.56 -5.37
C LYS A 50 -15.37 5.88 -6.50
N GLN A 51 -15.81 6.64 -7.50
CA GLN A 51 -14.94 7.09 -8.59
C GLN A 51 -13.94 8.14 -8.11
N ILE A 52 -14.34 9.06 -7.24
CA ILE A 52 -13.45 10.07 -6.65
C ILE A 52 -12.34 9.38 -5.83
N VAL A 53 -12.71 8.45 -4.94
CA VAL A 53 -11.78 7.64 -4.17
C VAL A 53 -10.83 6.86 -5.08
N HIS A 54 -11.32 6.31 -6.21
CA HIS A 54 -10.48 5.60 -7.16
C HIS A 54 -9.45 6.52 -7.84
N SER A 55 -9.86 7.72 -8.24
CA SER A 55 -8.99 8.74 -8.83
C SER A 55 -7.92 9.19 -7.82
N LEU A 56 -8.32 9.47 -6.57
CA LEU A 56 -7.40 9.80 -5.47
C LEU A 56 -6.39 8.68 -5.21
N LEU A 57 -6.86 7.44 -5.15
CA LEU A 57 -6.01 6.27 -4.95
C LEU A 57 -4.95 6.14 -6.05
N THR A 58 -5.36 6.33 -7.31
CA THR A 58 -4.46 6.27 -8.47
C THR A 58 -3.40 7.36 -8.40
N TYR A 59 -3.80 8.58 -8.01
CA TYR A 59 -2.87 9.67 -7.77
C TYR A 59 -1.88 9.34 -6.65
N CYS A 60 -2.36 8.85 -5.51
CA CYS A 60 -1.51 8.51 -4.37
C CYS A 60 -0.56 7.35 -4.66
N ASP A 61 -0.97 6.33 -5.41
CA ASP A 61 -0.10 5.24 -5.86
C ASP A 61 1.03 5.76 -6.75
N ALA A 62 0.70 6.59 -7.75
CA ALA A 62 1.69 7.17 -8.66
C ALA A 62 2.70 8.11 -8.00
N HIS A 63 2.33 8.71 -6.85
CA HIS A 63 3.17 9.66 -6.12
C HIS A 63 3.73 9.12 -4.80
N ASN A 64 3.66 7.81 -4.57
CA ASN A 64 4.13 7.16 -3.34
C ASN A 64 3.50 7.74 -2.05
N LYS A 65 2.24 8.18 -2.13
CA LYS A 65 1.45 8.74 -1.02
C LYS A 65 0.39 7.78 -0.50
N LEU A 66 0.36 6.53 -0.98
CA LEU A 66 -0.64 5.54 -0.59
C LEU A 66 -0.61 5.26 0.93
N GLY A 67 0.58 5.19 1.53
CA GLY A 67 0.74 5.05 2.98
C GLY A 67 0.11 6.21 3.75
N ASN A 68 0.47 7.45 3.40
CA ASN A 68 -0.11 8.66 4.01
C ASN A 68 -1.64 8.70 3.89
N LEU A 69 -2.19 8.29 2.75
CA LEU A 69 -3.64 8.21 2.54
C LEU A 69 -4.29 7.24 3.52
N LEU A 70 -3.70 6.05 3.70
CA LEU A 70 -4.23 5.02 4.58
C LEU A 70 -4.06 5.38 6.06
N ASP A 71 -2.95 6.02 6.43
CA ASP A 71 -2.70 6.49 7.80
C ASP A 71 -3.69 7.61 8.17
N GLY A 72 -3.82 8.62 7.30
CA GLY A 72 -4.77 9.71 7.51
C GLY A 72 -6.22 9.24 7.57
N ALA A 73 -6.60 8.29 6.70
CA ALA A 73 -7.92 7.67 6.75
C ALA A 73 -8.18 6.93 8.06
N LEU A 74 -7.18 6.23 8.62
CA LEU A 74 -7.31 5.53 9.88
C LEU A 74 -7.31 6.48 11.08
N ASN A 75 -6.55 7.58 11.04
CA ASN A 75 -6.55 8.63 12.06
C ASN A 75 -7.93 9.28 12.20
N GLU A 76 -8.57 9.60 11.07
CA GLU A 76 -9.90 10.20 11.03
C GLU A 76 -10.99 9.19 11.40
N ASN A 77 -10.85 7.94 10.93
CA ASN A 77 -11.82 6.87 11.14
C ASN A 77 -11.22 5.67 11.90
N PRO A 78 -10.78 5.85 13.16
CA PRO A 78 -10.09 4.80 13.92
C PRO A 78 -11.03 3.66 14.31
N GLY A 79 -12.35 3.81 14.13
CA GLY A 79 -13.34 2.77 14.34
C GLY A 79 -13.62 1.89 13.12
N ASN A 80 -13.21 2.29 11.92
CA ASN A 80 -13.58 1.60 10.69
C ASN A 80 -12.88 0.23 10.59
N TYR A 81 -13.68 -0.83 10.55
CA TYR A 81 -13.20 -2.21 10.53
C TYR A 81 -12.46 -2.55 9.23
N GLU A 82 -12.94 -2.09 8.08
CA GLU A 82 -12.34 -2.40 6.78
C GLU A 82 -10.95 -1.76 6.62
N LEU A 83 -10.77 -0.51 7.08
CA LEU A 83 -9.47 0.15 7.13
C LEU A 83 -8.50 -0.62 8.04
N LYS A 84 -8.94 -1.00 9.24
CA LYS A 84 -8.13 -1.83 10.15
C LYS A 84 -7.75 -3.18 9.53
N GLN A 85 -8.67 -3.79 8.81
CA GLN A 85 -8.49 -5.08 8.16
C GLN A 85 -7.37 -5.03 7.10
N LEU A 86 -7.16 -3.89 6.43
CA LEU A 86 -6.01 -3.70 5.54
C LEU A 86 -4.66 -3.88 6.26
N TYR A 87 -4.60 -3.52 7.55
CA TYR A 87 -3.40 -3.65 8.38
C TYR A 87 -3.29 -5.00 9.09
N SER A 88 -4.42 -5.69 9.33
CA SER A 88 -4.43 -6.95 10.07
C SER A 88 -4.42 -8.21 9.19
N GLU A 89 -4.98 -8.17 7.98
CA GLU A 89 -5.26 -9.42 7.24
C GLU A 89 -4.16 -9.91 6.32
N LYS A 90 -3.29 -9.05 5.77
CA LYS A 90 -2.37 -9.51 4.72
C LYS A 90 -0.89 -9.52 5.08
N PHE A 91 -0.46 -8.77 6.10
CA PHE A 91 0.96 -8.57 6.30
C PHE A 91 1.47 -8.68 7.74
N LYS A 92 0.62 -8.66 8.78
CA LYS A 92 1.07 -8.51 10.19
C LYS A 92 2.15 -7.42 10.37
N ILE A 93 2.18 -6.46 9.46
CA ILE A 93 3.24 -5.48 9.30
C ILE A 93 2.63 -4.13 9.68
N SER A 94 3.36 -3.38 10.50
CA SER A 94 2.88 -2.09 10.98
C SER A 94 2.71 -1.09 9.82
N PRO A 95 1.79 -0.11 9.93
CA PRO A 95 1.62 0.96 8.94
C PRO A 95 2.93 1.68 8.61
N SER A 96 3.78 1.88 9.63
CA SER A 96 5.12 2.45 9.49
C SER A 96 6.06 1.61 8.64
N LEU A 97 5.90 0.29 8.62
CA LEU A 97 6.72 -0.60 7.80
C LEU A 97 6.12 -0.71 6.38
N LEU A 98 4.80 -0.64 6.21
CA LEU A 98 4.19 -0.50 4.89
C LEU A 98 4.65 0.80 4.19
N SER A 99 4.69 1.93 4.88
CA SER A 99 5.13 3.21 4.31
C SER A 99 6.62 3.25 3.97
N ILE A 100 7.45 2.45 4.64
CA ILE A 100 8.87 2.24 4.27
C ILE A 100 8.98 1.35 3.05
N LEU A 101 8.15 0.32 2.95
CA LEU A 101 8.34 -0.73 1.96
C LEU A 101 7.61 -0.50 0.63
N PHE A 102 6.43 0.15 0.62
CA PHE A 102 5.71 0.51 -0.61
C PHE A 102 6.51 1.37 -1.61
N PRO A 103 7.31 2.37 -1.20
CA PRO A 103 8.11 3.17 -2.13
C PRO A 103 9.40 2.48 -2.60
N LEU A 104 9.71 1.26 -2.13
CA LEU A 104 10.93 0.57 -2.52
C LEU A 104 10.81 0.05 -3.96
N PRO A 105 11.69 0.49 -4.87
CA PRO A 105 11.66 0.02 -6.25
C PRO A 105 11.99 -1.49 -6.32
N ASN A 106 11.39 -2.21 -7.28
CA ASN A 106 11.55 -3.66 -7.43
C ASN A 106 13.00 -4.14 -7.55
N ASN A 107 13.93 -3.29 -8.00
CA ASN A 107 15.37 -3.61 -8.03
C ASN A 107 15.99 -3.78 -6.63
N ILE A 108 15.33 -3.31 -5.57
CA ILE A 108 15.72 -3.59 -4.18
C ILE A 108 15.49 -5.06 -3.85
N ILE A 109 14.53 -5.74 -4.47
CA ILE A 109 14.32 -7.18 -4.28
C ILE A 109 15.52 -7.96 -4.81
N GLU A 110 15.99 -7.63 -6.01
CA GLU A 110 17.22 -8.21 -6.56
C GLU A 110 18.41 -7.91 -5.64
N ALA A 111 18.55 -6.68 -5.15
CA ALA A 111 19.62 -6.32 -4.22
C ALA A 111 19.52 -7.05 -2.87
N MET A 112 18.30 -7.26 -2.34
CA MET A 112 18.05 -7.99 -1.11
C MET A 112 18.34 -9.48 -1.29
N GLN A 113 17.91 -10.09 -2.40
CA GLN A 113 18.21 -11.47 -2.75
C GLN A 113 19.73 -11.67 -2.91
N GLN A 114 20.41 -10.77 -3.61
CA GLN A 114 21.88 -10.82 -3.77
C GLN A 114 22.61 -10.61 -2.44
N ALA A 115 22.16 -9.68 -1.59
CA ALA A 115 22.73 -9.47 -0.28
C ALA A 115 22.51 -10.70 0.63
N TYR A 116 21.33 -11.30 0.59
CA TYR A 116 21.01 -12.52 1.34
C TYR A 116 21.87 -13.69 0.87
N GLN A 117 21.97 -13.91 -0.44
CA GLN A 117 22.85 -14.92 -1.06
C GLN A 117 24.32 -14.68 -0.69
N ALA A 118 24.80 -13.43 -0.71
CA ALA A 118 26.17 -13.09 -0.35
C ALA A 118 26.46 -13.27 1.16
N CYS A 119 25.46 -13.08 2.02
CA CYS A 119 25.60 -13.27 3.48
C CYS A 119 25.49 -14.75 3.90
N CYS A 120 25.00 -15.63 3.04
CA CYS A 120 24.84 -17.06 3.31
C CYS A 120 25.78 -17.89 2.41
N PRO A 121 27.06 -18.08 2.79
CA PRO A 121 28.02 -18.76 1.95
C PRO A 121 27.69 -20.26 1.85
N ASN A 122 27.32 -20.68 0.64
CA ASN A 122 27.29 -22.03 0.07
C ASN A 122 27.44 -23.21 1.03
N ASN A 123 26.30 -23.86 1.35
CA ASN A 123 26.10 -25.34 1.34
C ASN A 123 24.66 -25.78 1.76
N LEU A 124 23.61 -25.00 1.45
CA LEU A 124 22.21 -25.42 1.60
C LEU A 124 21.43 -25.34 0.27
N TRP A 125 22.12 -25.53 -0.85
CA TRP A 125 21.58 -25.23 -2.19
C TRP A 125 20.82 -26.40 -2.83
N ASP A 126 20.64 -27.52 -2.10
CA ASP A 126 19.85 -28.66 -2.57
C ASP A 126 18.38 -28.61 -2.09
N ASP A 127 18.00 -27.64 -1.24
CA ASP A 127 16.67 -27.59 -0.59
C ASP A 127 15.94 -26.24 -0.78
N TRP A 128 16.48 -25.36 -1.64
CA TRP A 128 16.13 -23.93 -1.73
C TRP A 128 15.66 -23.47 -3.14
N GLU A 129 15.52 -24.40 -4.10
CA GLU A 129 14.74 -24.10 -5.32
C GLU A 129 13.27 -23.86 -5.00
N ASP A 130 12.81 -24.34 -3.84
CA ASP A 130 11.59 -23.89 -3.23
C ASP A 130 11.89 -22.66 -2.37
N GLU A 131 11.27 -21.53 -2.74
CA GLU A 131 10.90 -20.42 -1.85
C GLU A 131 11.78 -19.16 -1.73
N LEU A 132 12.72 -18.88 -2.65
CA LEU A 132 13.15 -17.48 -2.81
C LEU A 132 11.95 -16.66 -3.33
N PRO A 133 11.53 -15.62 -2.60
CA PRO A 133 10.34 -14.88 -2.98
C PRO A 133 10.61 -14.08 -4.26
N ASP A 134 9.79 -14.34 -5.28
CA ASP A 134 9.89 -13.75 -6.61
C ASP A 134 9.36 -12.31 -6.65
N SER A 135 8.66 -11.90 -5.59
CA SER A 135 8.14 -10.55 -5.46
C SER A 135 8.23 -10.04 -4.04
N PHE A 136 8.22 -8.70 -3.94
CA PHE A 136 8.06 -8.00 -2.68
C PHE A 136 6.84 -8.52 -1.87
N TYR A 137 5.75 -8.86 -2.55
CA TYR A 137 4.54 -9.38 -1.90
C TYR A 137 4.74 -10.75 -1.26
N GLU A 138 5.52 -11.63 -1.88
CA GLU A 138 5.86 -12.94 -1.31
C GLU A 138 6.76 -12.83 -0.09
N ILE A 139 7.66 -11.83 -0.06
CA ILE A 139 8.45 -11.52 1.15
C ILE A 139 7.51 -11.16 2.30
N LEU A 140 6.53 -10.29 2.04
CA LEU A 140 5.62 -9.84 3.10
C LEU A 140 4.64 -10.91 3.57
N GLU A 141 4.30 -11.90 2.75
CA GLU A 141 3.43 -13.02 3.15
C GLU A 141 4.13 -14.01 4.08
N LYS A 142 5.47 -13.97 4.18
CA LYS A 142 6.28 -14.86 5.02
C LYS A 142 6.74 -14.24 6.35
N LEU A 143 6.41 -12.97 6.61
CA LEU A 143 6.70 -12.26 7.86
C LEU A 143 5.56 -12.44 8.89
#